data_AF-E2CQT0-F1
#
_entry.id   AF-E2CQT0-F1
#
_cell.length_a   1.000
_cell.length_b   1.000
_cell.length_c   1.000
_cell.angle_alpha   90.00
_cell.angle_beta   90.00
_cell.angle_gamma   90.00
#
_symmetry.space_group_name_H-M   'P 1'
#
loop_
_entity.id
_entity.type
_entity.pdbx_description
1 polymer ?
#
loop_
_entity_poly.entity_id
_entity_poly.type
_entity_poly.pdbx_seq_one_letter_code
_entity_poly.pdbx_strand_id
1 'polypeptide(L)' 'MASIEKAIIALDTNASVACDLENRTVAIETKTPAENVEAALRKIGFEPEVVPSD' A
#
# COMPACT_ATOMS: atom_id res chain seq x y z
N MET A 1 -4.05 -3.11 13.76
CA MET A 1 -3.26 -3.35 12.53
C MET A 1 -4.18 -3.11 11.35
N ALA A 2 -3.88 -2.05 10.57
CA ALA A 2 -4.70 -1.64 9.43
C ALA A 2 -4.74 -2.75 8.36
N SER A 3 -5.89 -2.93 7.70
CA SER A 3 -6.05 -3.94 6.64
C SER A 3 -5.06 -3.75 5.48
N ILE A 4 -4.68 -2.49 5.21
CA ILE A 4 -3.68 -2.11 4.21
C ILE A 4 -2.30 -2.67 4.58
N GLU A 5 -1.79 -2.34 5.76
CA GLU A 5 -0.47 -2.78 6.25
C GLU A 5 -0.34 -4.31 6.20
N LYS A 6 -1.37 -5.04 6.61
CA LYS A 6 -1.40 -6.51 6.53
C LYS A 6 -1.33 -7.02 5.09
N ALA A 7 -2.06 -6.40 4.17
CA ALA A 7 -2.04 -6.79 2.76
C ALA A 7 -0.67 -6.53 2.12
N ILE A 8 -0.02 -5.42 2.47
CA ILE A 8 1.33 -5.08 1.98
C ILE A 8 2.38 -6.03 2.56
N ILE A 9 2.38 -6.27 3.88
CA ILE A 9 3.33 -7.19 4.52
C ILE A 9 3.17 -8.63 4.00
N ALA A 10 1.95 -9.03 3.63
CA ALA A 10 1.71 -10.34 3.02
C ALA A 10 2.29 -10.47 1.59
N LEU A 11 2.48 -9.37 0.88
CA LEU A 11 3.14 -9.34 -0.43
C LEU A 11 4.67 -9.24 -0.28
N ASP A 12 5.14 -8.40 0.64
CA ASP A 12 6.55 -8.16 0.91
C ASP A 12 6.75 -7.93 2.41
N THR A 13 7.35 -8.91 3.07
CA THR A 13 7.62 -8.85 4.51
C THR A 13 8.62 -7.77 4.90
N ASN A 14 9.35 -7.19 3.95
CA ASN A 14 10.26 -6.08 4.17
C ASN A 14 9.67 -4.72 3.79
N ALA A 15 8.40 -4.67 3.39
CA ALA A 15 7.75 -3.42 3.01
C ALA A 15 7.59 -2.49 4.23
N SER A 16 7.78 -1.19 4.00
CA SER A 16 7.43 -0.15 4.95
C SER A 16 6.14 0.54 4.53
N VAL A 17 5.24 0.73 5.49
CA VAL A 17 3.97 1.42 5.27
C VAL A 17 3.91 2.60 6.25
N ALA A 18 3.85 3.81 5.73
CA ALA A 18 3.66 5.02 6.50
C ALA A 18 2.29 5.62 6.19
N CYS A 19 1.41 5.66 7.19
CA CYS A 19 0.09 6.27 7.07
C CYS A 19 0.15 7.72 7.56
N ASP A 20 -0.15 8.65 6.67
CA ASP A 20 -0.38 10.06 6.99
C ASP A 20 -1.89 10.29 7.09
N LEU A 21 -2.37 10.46 8.33
CA LEU A 21 -3.79 10.68 8.61
C LEU A 21 -4.24 12.12 8.34
N GLU A 22 -3.31 13.07 8.37
CA GLU A 22 -3.59 14.49 8.13
C GLU A 22 -3.91 14.71 6.65
N ASN A 23 -3.06 14.16 5.78
CA ASN A 23 -3.22 14.20 4.33
C ASN A 23 -4.08 13.04 3.79
N ARG A 24 -4.46 12.08 4.64
CA ARG A 24 -5.18 10.85 4.27
C ARG A 24 -4.46 10.05 3.18
N THR A 25 -3.15 10.06 3.21
CA THR A 25 -2.28 9.36 2.26
C THR A 25 -1.58 8.19 2.92
N VAL A 26 -1.28 7.16 2.14
CA VAL A 26 -0.46 6.02 2.60
C VAL A 26 0.75 5.90 1.68
N ALA A 27 1.94 6.07 2.23
CA ALA A 27 3.19 5.83 1.54
C ALA A 27 3.61 4.37 1.75
N ILE A 28 3.92 3.68 0.65
CA ILE A 28 4.30 2.27 0.64
C ILE A 28 5.65 2.15 -0.05
N GLU A 29 6.67 1.73 0.70
CA GLU A 29 7.98 1.37 0.16
C GLU A 29 8.07 -0.16 0.11
N THR A 30 8.17 -0.72 -1.10
CA THR A 30 8.25 -2.17 -1.30
C THR A 30 9.05 -2.48 -2.56
N LYS A 31 9.62 -3.69 -2.60
CA LYS A 31 10.21 -4.24 -3.83
C LYS A 31 9.16 -4.87 -4.76
N THR A 32 7.93 -5.01 -4.28
CA THR A 32 6.81 -5.54 -5.06
C THR A 32 6.40 -4.51 -6.11
N PRO A 33 6.18 -4.91 -7.36
CA PRO A 33 5.71 -3.99 -8.39
C PRO A 33 4.34 -3.41 -8.01
N ALA A 34 4.12 -2.14 -8.36
CA ALA A 34 2.92 -1.39 -7.99
C ALA A 34 1.62 -2.10 -8.39
N GLU A 35 1.59 -2.74 -9.55
CA GLU A 35 0.42 -3.50 -10.04
C GLU A 35 -0.04 -4.59 -9.05
N ASN A 36 0.89 -5.28 -8.39
CA ASN A 36 0.59 -6.33 -7.43
C ASN A 36 0.09 -5.75 -6.11
N VAL A 37 0.64 -4.61 -5.70
CA VAL A 37 0.18 -3.84 -4.55
C VAL A 37 -1.25 -3.35 -4.78
N GLU A 38 -1.52 -2.74 -5.93
CA GLU A 38 -2.87 -2.28 -6.32
C GLU A 38 -3.87 -3.43 -6.32
N ALA A 39 -3.51 -4.57 -6.90
CA ALA A 39 -4.37 -5.75 -6.93
C ALA A 39 -4.71 -6.27 -5.52
N ALA A 40 -3.74 -6.28 -4.60
CA ALA A 40 -3.99 -6.69 -3.22
C ALA A 40 -4.87 -5.70 -2.46
N LEU A 41 -4.67 -4.39 -2.66
CA LEU A 41 -5.52 -3.36 -2.06
C LEU A 41 -6.96 -3.42 -2.59
N ARG A 42 -7.14 -3.65 -3.90
CA ARG A 42 -8.48 -3.86 -4.49
C ARG A 42 -9.18 -5.10 -3.95
N LYS A 43 -8.44 -6.19 -3.71
CA LYS A 43 -9.00 -7.42 -3.11
C LYS A 43 -9.57 -7.22 -1.71
N ILE A 44 -9.03 -6.26 -0.95
CA ILE A 44 -9.53 -5.91 0.38
C ILE A 44 -10.53 -4.74 0.36
N GLY A 45 -10.98 -4.32 -0.84
CA GLY A 45 -12.00 -3.28 -1.03
C GLY A 45 -11.47 -1.85 -1.04
N PHE A 46 -10.15 -1.65 -1.20
CA PHE A 46 -9.55 -0.32 -1.34
C PHE A 46 -9.26 -0.02 -2.81
N GLU A 47 -9.55 1.21 -3.24
CA GLU A 47 -9.24 1.70 -4.59
C GLU A 47 -8.08 2.69 -4.49
N PRO A 48 -6.82 2.23 -4.52
CA PRO A 48 -5.67 3.13 -4.47
C PRO A 48 -5.56 3.91 -5.77
N GLU A 49 -5.32 5.21 -5.66
CA GLU A 49 -4.82 6.03 -6.76
C GLU A 49 -3.29 6.08 -6.63
N VAL A 50 -2.58 5.51 -7.60
CA VAL A 50 -1.11 5.54 -7.61
C VAL A 50 -0.69 6.93 -8.08
N VAL A 51 -0.12 7.70 -7.16
CA VAL A 51 0.49 9.00 -7.47
C VAL A 51 1.98 8.75 -7.74
N PRO A 52 2.49 8.97 -8.97
CA PRO A 52 3.92 8.88 -9.21
C PRO A 52 4.62 10.01 -8.45
N SER A 53 5.58 9.66 -7.60
CA SER A 53 6.49 10.63 -7.00
C SER A 53 7.54 11.00 -8.05
N ASP A 54 7.37 12.17 -8.67
CA ASP A 54 8.36 12.82 -9.57
C ASP A 54 9.62 13.24 -8.80
#